data_AF-A0A8J8DN49-F1
#
_entry.id   AF-A0A8J8DN49-F1
#
_cell.length_a   1.000
_cell.length_b   1.000
_cell.length_c   1.000
_cell.angle_alpha   90.00
_cell.angle_beta   90.00
_cell.angle_gamma   90.00
#
_symmetry.space_group_name_H-M   'P 1'
#
loop_
_entity.id
_entity.type
_entity.pdbx_description
1 polymer ?
#
loop_
_entity_poly.entity_id
_entity_poly.type
_entity_poly.pdbx_seq_one_letter_code
_entity_poly.pdbx_strand_id
1 'polypeptide(L)'
;KLGGIITTGKVLGRVDLEETTPVWKKHYDELLKKVHSDYTLRIIVGIDKVLPLYEENPARLEAFFGYAIRPYLGDKSRTSIYFLNTDIVGRNAVLEFEE
;
A
#
# COMPACT_ATOMS: atom_id res chain seq x y z
N LYS A 1 6.79 6.10 5.07
CA LYS A 1 6.47 5.00 6.02
C LYS A 1 5.00 5.07 6.34
N LEU A 2 4.31 3.93 6.36
CA LEU A 2 2.93 3.81 6.81
C LEU A 2 2.99 3.26 8.24
N GLY A 3 2.73 4.11 9.24
CA GLY A 3 2.93 3.79 10.65
C GLY A 3 4.38 3.42 11.05
N GLY A 4 4.50 2.67 12.16
CA GLY A 4 5.74 2.09 12.68
C GLY A 4 6.68 3.07 13.41
N ILE A 5 7.37 2.56 14.45
CA ILE A 5 8.28 3.37 15.31
C ILE A 5 9.75 3.32 14.87
N ILE A 6 10.18 2.23 14.24
CA ILE A 6 11.58 2.04 13.84
C ILE A 6 11.88 2.87 12.59
N THR A 7 13.00 3.59 12.58
CA THR A 7 13.48 4.39 11.43
C THR A 7 14.60 3.66 10.70
N THR A 8 14.54 3.63 9.37
CA THR A 8 15.48 2.86 8.52
C THR A 8 15.53 3.54 7.16
N GLY A 9 16.73 3.77 6.64
CA GLY A 9 16.95 4.52 5.40
C GLY A 9 16.55 6.00 5.48
N LYS A 10 16.49 6.67 4.33
CA LYS A 10 16.05 8.08 4.22
C LYS A 10 14.52 8.15 4.19
N VAL A 11 13.90 8.52 5.30
CA VAL A 11 12.44 8.63 5.40
C VAL A 11 11.95 9.95 4.82
N LEU A 12 11.17 9.88 3.74
CA LEU A 12 10.57 11.06 3.08
C LEU A 12 9.34 11.63 3.80
N GLY A 13 8.71 10.80 4.63
CA GLY A 13 7.54 11.16 5.43
C GLY A 13 6.90 9.95 6.10
N ARG A 14 5.97 10.23 7.01
CA ARG A 14 5.12 9.25 7.69
C ARG A 14 3.66 9.55 7.35
N VAL A 15 2.89 8.49 7.18
CA VAL A 15 1.45 8.51 6.91
C VAL A 15 0.79 7.70 8.01
N ASP A 16 -0.29 8.25 8.56
CA ASP A 16 -1.09 7.63 9.60
C ASP A 16 -2.15 6.71 8.96
N LEU A 17 -2.30 5.50 9.50
CA LEU A 17 -3.27 4.52 9.03
C LEU A 17 -4.58 4.57 9.82
N GLU A 18 -4.67 5.36 10.90
CA GLU A 18 -5.93 5.60 11.62
C GLU A 18 -6.92 6.44 10.81
N GLU A 19 -6.42 7.18 9.80
CA GLU A 19 -7.25 7.91 8.84
C GLU A 19 -7.96 6.95 7.87
N THR A 20 -9.06 7.41 7.26
CA THR A 20 -9.75 6.61 6.23
C THR A 20 -8.86 6.39 5.01
N THR A 21 -9.09 5.30 4.26
CA THR A 21 -8.27 4.93 3.10
C THR A 21 -8.02 6.07 2.11
N PRO A 22 -9.04 6.85 1.70
CA PRO A 22 -8.82 7.96 0.79
C PRO A 22 -7.94 9.07 1.36
N VAL A 23 -8.00 9.31 2.67
CA VAL A 23 -7.25 10.38 3.35
C VAL A 23 -5.79 10.01 3.46
N TRP A 24 -5.45 8.85 4.02
CA TRP A 24 -4.04 8.45 4.14
C TRP A 24 -3.41 8.23 2.76
N LYS A 25 -4.18 7.77 1.77
CA LYS A 25 -3.73 7.60 0.38
C LYS A 25 -3.31 8.92 -0.25
N LYS A 26 -4.07 10.00 -0.02
CA LYS A 26 -3.73 11.35 -0.49
C LYS A 26 -2.37 11.79 0.09
N HIS A 27 -2.18 11.63 1.39
CA HIS A 27 -0.91 11.94 2.06
C HIS A 27 0.24 11.11 1.48
N TYR A 28 0.01 9.82 1.22
CA TYR A 28 0.99 8.94 0.59
C TYR A 28 1.38 9.42 -0.82
N ASP A 29 0.41 9.79 -1.66
CA ASP A 29 0.69 10.32 -3.01
C ASP A 29 1.50 11.62 -2.99
N GLU A 30 1.20 12.53 -2.06
CA GLU A 30 1.93 13.77 -1.89
C GLU A 30 3.40 13.54 -1.50
N LEU A 31 3.67 12.52 -0.68
CA LEU A 31 5.05 12.12 -0.37
C LEU A 31 5.77 11.54 -1.57
N LEU A 32 5.08 10.76 -2.40
CA LEU A 32 5.66 10.16 -3.60
C LEU A 32 6.06 11.20 -4.65
N LYS A 33 5.35 12.34 -4.74
CA LYS A 33 5.73 13.46 -5.62
C LYS A 33 7.10 14.05 -5.31
N LYS A 34 7.64 13.84 -4.10
CA LYS A 34 8.98 14.28 -3.70
C LYS A 34 10.10 13.40 -4.27
N VAL A 35 9.75 12.26 -4.86
CA VAL A 35 10.70 11.37 -5.55
C VAL A 35 10.83 11.84 -6.99
N HIS A 36 11.89 12.59 -7.28
CA HIS A 36 12.20 13.02 -8.64
C HIS A 36 13.01 11.95 -9.36
N SER A 37 12.33 11.09 -10.12
CA SER A 37 12.94 10.07 -10.96
C SER A 37 12.02 9.73 -12.14
N ASP A 38 12.60 9.51 -13.32
CA ASP A 38 11.86 9.10 -14.52
C ASP A 38 11.27 7.69 -14.37
N TYR A 39 11.95 6.86 -13.57
CA TYR A 39 11.51 5.52 -13.24
C TYR A 39 11.77 5.19 -11.77
N THR A 40 10.83 4.48 -11.13
CA THR A 40 10.98 4.05 -9.72
C THR A 40 10.71 2.56 -9.52
N LEU A 41 11.61 1.89 -8.80
CA LEU A 41 11.31 0.57 -8.22
C LEU A 41 10.72 0.78 -6.83
N ARG A 42 9.50 0.31 -6.60
CA ARG A 42 8.82 0.36 -5.29
C ARG A 42 8.81 -1.02 -4.68
N ILE A 43 9.40 -1.14 -3.50
CA ILE A 43 9.35 -2.37 -2.70
C ILE A 43 8.41 -2.10 -1.53
N ILE A 44 7.25 -2.76 -1.54
CA ILE A 44 6.23 -2.65 -0.51
C ILE A 44 6.35 -3.86 0.41
N VAL A 45 6.56 -3.59 1.70
CA VAL A 45 6.71 -4.61 2.74
C VAL A 45 5.72 -4.33 3.87
N GLY A 46 5.25 -5.38 4.54
CA GLY A 46 4.35 -5.26 5.69
C GLY A 46 2.89 -5.01 5.31
N ILE A 47 2.52 -5.11 4.02
CA ILE A 47 1.13 -4.96 3.58
C ILE A 47 0.24 -6.08 4.14
N ASP A 48 0.83 -7.25 4.39
CA ASP A 48 0.25 -8.38 5.11
C ASP A 48 -0.27 -8.02 6.52
N LYS A 49 0.27 -6.97 7.13
CA LYS A 49 -0.19 -6.48 8.45
C LYS A 49 -1.29 -5.42 8.36
N VAL A 50 -1.47 -4.84 7.18
CA VAL A 50 -2.45 -3.78 6.91
C VAL A 50 -3.75 -4.38 6.38
N LEU A 51 -3.67 -5.38 5.51
CA LEU A 51 -4.83 -6.05 4.92
C LEU A 51 -5.84 -6.57 5.96
N PRO A 52 -5.43 -7.20 7.09
CA PRO A 52 -6.37 -7.69 8.10
C PRO A 52 -7.29 -6.60 8.68
N LEU A 53 -6.90 -5.31 8.62
CA LEU A 53 -7.75 -4.19 9.06
C LEU A 53 -8.98 -3.98 8.16
N TYR A 54 -8.99 -4.56 6.96
CA TYR A 54 -10.03 -4.41 5.95
C TYR A 54 -10.77 -5.71 5.63
N GLU A 55 -10.20 -6.87 6.00
CA GLU A 55 -10.72 -8.20 5.62
C GLU A 55 -12.06 -8.58 6.27
N GLU A 56 -12.38 -8.05 7.44
CA GLU A 56 -13.65 -8.34 8.13
C GLU A 56 -14.89 -7.88 7.32
N ASN A 57 -14.71 -6.96 6.38
CA ASN A 57 -15.77 -6.45 5.54
C ASN A 57 -15.34 -6.43 4.06
N PRO A 58 -15.92 -7.30 3.21
CA PRO A 58 -15.58 -7.36 1.79
C PRO A 58 -15.64 -6.02 1.06
N ALA A 59 -16.60 -5.16 1.40
CA ALA A 59 -16.71 -3.83 0.78
C ALA A 59 -15.56 -2.90 1.20
N ARG A 60 -15.03 -3.04 2.42
CA ARG A 60 -13.83 -2.30 2.87
C ARG A 60 -12.57 -2.82 2.20
N LEU A 61 -12.45 -4.13 2.05
CA LEU A 61 -11.34 -4.75 1.32
C LEU A 61 -11.34 -4.28 -0.14
N GLU A 62 -12.49 -4.35 -0.81
CA GLU A 62 -12.62 -3.90 -2.19
C GLU A 62 -12.31 -2.40 -2.34
N ALA A 63 -12.82 -1.57 -1.43
CA ALA A 63 -12.46 -0.15 -1.40
C ALA A 63 -10.94 0.06 -1.20
N PHE A 64 -10.29 -0.73 -0.34
CA PHE A 64 -8.84 -0.66 -0.17
C PHE A 64 -8.10 -0.96 -1.47
N PHE A 65 -8.41 -2.07 -2.15
CA PHE A 65 -7.78 -2.40 -3.43
C PHE A 65 -8.06 -1.32 -4.49
N GLY A 66 -9.32 -0.86 -4.58
CA GLY A 66 -9.76 0.14 -5.54
C GLY A 66 -9.10 1.51 -5.37
N TYR A 67 -8.83 1.94 -4.13
CA TYR A 67 -8.18 3.22 -3.87
C TYR A 67 -6.66 3.13 -3.75
N ALA A 68 -6.12 2.07 -3.14
CA ALA A 68 -4.72 2.02 -2.73
C ALA A 68 -3.82 1.21 -3.66
N ILE A 69 -4.35 0.27 -4.44
CA ILE A 69 -3.55 -0.67 -5.25
C ILE A 69 -3.83 -0.48 -6.74
N ARG A 70 -5.08 -0.69 -7.17
CA ARG A 70 -5.46 -0.66 -8.59
C ARG A 70 -5.12 0.64 -9.33
N PRO A 71 -5.19 1.85 -8.71
CA PRO A 71 -4.79 3.08 -9.39
C PRO A 71 -3.32 3.12 -9.78
N TYR A 72 -2.52 2.20 -9.23
CA TYR A 72 -1.10 2.12 -9.54
C TYR A 72 -0.74 1.09 -10.61
N LEU A 73 -1.69 0.26 -11.07
CA LEU A 73 -1.44 -0.76 -12.08
C LEU A 73 -1.24 -0.14 -13.47
N GLY A 74 -0.35 -0.75 -14.27
CA GLY A 74 -0.07 -0.32 -15.64
C GLY A 74 0.75 0.96 -15.81
N ASP A 75 1.13 1.62 -14.72
CA ASP A 75 1.97 2.82 -14.76
C ASP A 75 3.42 2.49 -15.15
N LYS A 76 3.80 2.87 -16.37
CA LYS A 76 5.13 2.60 -16.94
C LYS A 76 6.29 3.34 -16.26
N SER A 77 6.00 4.36 -15.44
CA SER A 77 7.02 5.08 -14.67
C SER A 77 7.50 4.30 -13.44
N ARG A 78 6.94 3.12 -13.15
CA ARG A 78 7.38 2.32 -12.01
C ARG A 78 7.17 0.82 -12.19
N THR A 79 7.90 0.06 -11.38
CA THR A 79 7.54 -1.32 -11.04
C THR A 79 7.35 -1.42 -9.54
N SER A 80 6.27 -2.05 -9.10
CA SER A 80 5.98 -2.26 -7.68
C SER A 80 6.06 -3.75 -7.37
N ILE A 81 6.82 -4.10 -6.34
CA ILE A 81 6.95 -5.46 -5.82
C ILE A 81 6.33 -5.46 -4.42
N TYR A 82 5.29 -6.28 -4.24
CA TYR A 82 4.60 -6.44 -2.97
C TYR A 82 5.06 -7.75 -2.32
N PHE A 83 5.57 -7.64 -1.09
CA PHE A 83 5.86 -8.80 -0.26
C PHE A 83 4.64 -9.09 0.61
N LEU A 84 4.02 -10.24 0.38
CA LEU A 84 2.81 -10.69 1.06
C LEU A 84 3.10 -12.02 1.75
N ASN A 85 2.79 -12.11 3.04
CA ASN A 85 2.78 -13.39 3.75
C ASN A 85 1.37 -13.99 3.68
N THR A 86 1.20 -15.02 2.85
CA THR A 86 -0.10 -15.68 2.62
C THR A 86 -0.59 -16.49 3.82
N ASP A 87 0.26 -16.74 4.83
CA ASP A 87 -0.15 -17.43 6.05
C ASP A 87 -0.87 -16.50 7.04
N ILE A 88 -0.74 -15.18 6.86
CA ILE A 88 -1.34 -14.15 7.72
C ILE A 88 -2.63 -13.59 7.10
N VAL A 89 -2.71 -13.57 5.78
CA VAL A 89 -3.71 -12.84 5.01
C VAL A 89 -4.79 -13.80 4.53
N GLY A 90 -6.05 -13.37 4.59
CA GLY A 90 -7.19 -14.17 4.14
C GLY A 90 -7.16 -14.45 2.64
N ARG A 91 -7.73 -15.59 2.22
CA ARG A 91 -7.69 -16.03 0.81
C ARG A 91 -8.26 -14.99 -0.16
N ASN A 92 -9.29 -14.24 0.26
CA ASN A 92 -9.90 -13.20 -0.57
C ASN A 92 -8.90 -12.10 -0.92
N ALA A 93 -8.14 -11.60 0.05
CA ALA A 93 -7.13 -10.59 -0.23
C ALA A 93 -5.97 -11.17 -1.06
N VAL A 94 -5.62 -12.44 -0.89
CA VAL A 94 -4.62 -13.10 -1.77
C VAL A 94 -5.11 -13.16 -3.21
N LEU A 95 -6.37 -13.55 -3.45
CA LEU A 95 -6.96 -13.59 -4.80
C LEU A 95 -6.88 -12.23 -5.50
N GLU A 96 -7.18 -11.14 -4.78
CA GLU A 96 -7.09 -9.77 -5.29
C GLU A 96 -5.67 -9.34 -5.71
N PHE A 97 -4.62 -9.96 -5.18
CA PHE A 97 -3.24 -9.74 -5.65
C PHE A 97 -2.84 -10.63 -6.83
N GLU A 98 -3.54 -11.76 -7.03
CA GLU A 98 -3.30 -12.71 -8.10
C GLU A 98 -4.04 -12.34 -9.40
N GLU A 99 -5.14 -11.59 -9.29
CA GLU A 99 -5.93 -11.04 -10.42
C GLU A 99 -5.23 -9.87 -11.14
#